data_AF-A0A8S2SPF4-F1
#
_entry.id   AF-A0A8S2SPF4-F1
#
_cell.length_a   1.000
_cell.length_b   1.000
_cell.length_c   1.000
_cell.angle_alpha   90.00
_cell.angle_beta   90.00
_cell.angle_gamma   90.00
#
_symmetry.space_group_name_H-M   'P 1'
#
loop_
_entity.id
_entity.type
_entity.pdbx_description
1 polymer ?
#
loop_
_entity_poly.entity_id
_entity_poly.type
_entity_poly.pdbx_seq_one_letter_code
_entity_poly.pdbx_strand_id
1 'polypeptide(L)' 'MEKHNVRSDSRAFQLLVRLLTIDPTKRLNALEAMNDPYFKEDPRPTE' A
#
# COMPACT_ATOMS: atom_id res chain seq x y z
N MET A 1 -8.52 -6.51 -12.80
CA MET A 1 -7.12 -6.10 -12.54
C MET A 1 -6.37 -5.80 -13.83
N GLU A 2 -6.54 -6.61 -14.89
CA GLU A 2 -5.99 -6.32 -16.23
C GLU A 2 -6.51 -5.02 -16.87
N LYS A 3 -7.73 -4.59 -16.53
CA LYS A 3 -8.34 -3.34 -17.04
C LYS A 3 -7.63 -2.05 -16.59
N HIS A 4 -6.76 -2.11 -15.57
CA HIS A 4 -6.11 -0.93 -14.99
C HIS A 4 -4.58 -0.97 -15.02
N ASN A 5 -3.95 -1.99 -15.65
CA ASN A 5 -2.49 -2.14 -15.70
C ASN A 5 -1.76 -2.05 -14.35
N VAL A 6 -2.46 -2.31 -13.23
CA VAL A 6 -1.85 -2.30 -11.91
C VAL A 6 -1.12 -3.63 -11.71
N ARG A 7 0.21 -3.52 -11.58
CA ARG A 7 1.08 -4.63 -11.24
C ARG A 7 0.80 -5.10 -9.83
N SER A 8 0.27 -6.32 -9.68
CA SER A 8 -0.10 -6.89 -8.37
C SER A 8 1.10 -7.15 -7.47
N ASP A 9 2.28 -7.25 -8.05
CA ASP A 9 3.57 -7.36 -7.38
C ASP A 9 4.14 -6.00 -6.93
N SER A 10 3.54 -4.87 -7.33
CA SER A 10 3.98 -3.54 -6.91
C SER A 10 3.76 -3.27 -5.42
N ARG A 11 4.67 -2.49 -4.81
CA ARG A 11 4.54 -2.03 -3.43
C ARG A 11 3.27 -1.23 -3.19
N ALA A 12 2.89 -0.39 -4.15
CA ALA A 12 1.64 0.35 -4.13
C ALA A 12 0.42 -0.56 -3.94
N PHE A 13 0.34 -1.64 -4.73
CA PHE A 13 -0.78 -2.57 -4.66
C PHE A 13 -0.77 -3.37 -3.34
N GLN A 14 0.41 -3.81 -2.88
CA GLN A 14 0.55 -4.53 -1.61
C GLN A 14 0.07 -3.68 -0.42
N LEU A 15 0.46 -2.40 -0.36
CA LEU A 15 -0.01 -1.47 0.67
C LEU A 15 -1.52 -1.26 0.58
N LEU A 16 -2.05 -1.06 -0.63
CA LEU A 16 -3.49 -0.88 -0.86
C LEU A 16 -4.32 -2.06 -0.34
N VAL A 17 -3.91 -3.30 -0.61
CA VAL A 17 -4.60 -4.50 -0.13
C VAL A 17 -4.67 -4.54 1.40
N ARG A 18 -3.58 -4.16 2.09
CA ARG A 18 -3.52 -4.13 3.56
C ARG A 18 -4.42 -3.05 4.15
N LEU A 19 -4.52 -1.89 3.49
CA LEU A 19 -5.43 -0.80 3.87
C LEU A 19 -6.90 -1.19 3.67
N LEU A 20 -7.21 -1.89 2.58
CA LEU A 20 -8.56 -2.35 2.24
C LEU A 20 -8.91 -3.72 2.84
N THR A 21 -8.24 -4.11 3.94
CA THR A 21 -8.59 -5.33 4.68
C THR A 21 -10.00 -5.21 5.25
N ILE A 22 -10.83 -6.20 4.93
CA ILE A 22 -12.24 -6.25 5.33
C ILE A 22 -12.40 -6.35 6.85
N ASP A 23 -11.67 -7.28 7.47
CA ASP A 23 -11.62 -7.42 8.92
C ASP A 23 -10.89 -6.22 9.56
N PRO A 24 -11.59 -5.36 10.32
CA PRO A 24 -10.99 -4.14 10.87
C PRO A 24 -9.89 -4.44 11.90
N THR A 25 -9.93 -5.61 12.56
CA THR A 25 -8.91 -6.02 13.55
C THR A 25 -7.59 -6.41 12.89
N LYS A 26 -7.62 -6.73 11.60
CA LYS A 26 -6.45 -7.08 10.78
C LYS A 26 -6.05 -5.95 9.83
N ARG A 27 -6.81 -4.84 9.80
CA ARG A 27 -6.53 -3.70 8.95
C ARG A 27 -5.31 -2.94 9.47
N LEU A 28 -4.45 -2.56 8.54
CA LEU A 28 -3.26 -1.77 8.82
C LEU A 28 -3.62 -0.44 9.51
N ASN A 29 -2.91 -0.08 10.57
CA ASN A 29 -3.07 1.23 11.21
C ASN A 29 -2.23 2.32 10.52
N ALA A 30 -2.47 3.59 10.85
CA ALA A 30 -1.83 4.73 10.19
C ALA A 30 -0.30 4.76 10.38
N LEU A 31 0.19 4.43 11.58
CA LEU A 31 1.62 4.42 11.88
C LEU A 31 2.35 3.33 11.07
N GLU A 32 1.76 2.15 10.98
CA GLU A 32 2.32 1.05 10.17
C GLU A 32 2.28 1.38 8.67
N ALA A 33 1.21 2.02 8.19
CA ALA A 33 1.09 2.46 6.80
C ALA A 33 2.17 3.48 6.43
N MET A 34 2.39 4.50 7.25
CA MET A 34 3.44 5.50 7.02
C MET A 34 4.86 4.91 7.02
N ASN A 35 5.07 3.81 7.73
CA ASN A 35 6.35 3.12 7.79
C ASN A 35 6.57 2.11 6.65
N ASP A 36 5.57 1.88 5.81
CA ASP A 36 5.61 0.92 4.72
C ASP A 36 6.74 1.24 3.71
N PRO A 37 7.44 0.23 3.16
CA PRO A 37 8.49 0.43 2.16
C PRO A 37 8.05 1.22 0.93
N TYR A 38 6.76 1.23 0.58
CA TYR A 38 6.23 2.01 -0.54
C TYR A 38 6.65 3.48 -0.49
N PHE A 39 6.64 4.10 0.69
CA PHE A 39 7.01 5.53 0.85
C PHE A 39 8.52 5.76 0.94
N LYS A 40 9.32 4.69 0.97
CA LYS A 40 10.79 4.74 1.02
C LYS A 40 11.42 4.41 -0.33
N GLU A 41 10.63 3.88 -1.28
CA GLU A 41 11.04 3.61 -2.65
C GLU A 41 11.02 4.92 -3.47
N ASP A 42 11.89 5.01 -4.48
CA ASP A 42 11.83 6.11 -5.43
C ASP A 42 10.65 5.92 -6.41
N PRO A 43 9.87 6.96 -6.72
CA PRO A 43 10.00 8.32 -6.21
C PRO A 43 9.46 8.45 -4.78
N ARG A 44 10.27 9.06 -3.91
CA ARG A 44 9.86 9.36 -2.53
C ARG A 44 8.78 10.46 -2.51
N PRO A 45 7.90 10.46 -1.50
CA PRO A 45 6.93 11.53 -1.29
C PRO A 45 7.61 12.91 -1.22
N THR A 46 6.94 13.92 -1.76
CA THR A 46 7.30 15.33 -1.58
C THR A 46 6.66 15.89 -0.31
N GLU A 47 7.24 16.96 0.23
CA GLU A 47 6.62 17.77 1.31
C GLU A 47 5.39 18.55 0.82
#